data_AF-A0A2S9FSS4-F1
#
_entry.id   AF-A0A2S9FSS4-F1
#
_cell.length_a   1.000
_cell.length_b   1.000
_cell.length_c   1.000
_cell.angle_alpha   90.00
_cell.angle_beta   90.00
_cell.angle_gamma   90.00
#
_symmetry.space_group_name_H-M   'P 1'
#
loop_
_entity.id
_entity.type
_entity.pdbx_description
1 polymer ?
#
loop_
_entity_poly.entity_id
_entity_poly.type
_entity_poly.pdbx_seq_one_letter_code
_entity_poly.pdbx_strand_id
1 'polypeptide(L)' 'PSVVGQLVALYEHQVFVEGVIWGIDSFDQWGVELGKTQAKALLPVITSDAAPAPQTDSSTDALVRRYRAERGRTA' A
#
# COMPACT_ATOMS: atom_id res chain seq x y z
N PRO A 1 10.61 -11.67 30.01
CA PRO A 1 9.17 -11.49 29.67
C PRO A 1 8.58 -10.16 30.17
N SER A 2 8.61 -9.88 31.48
CA SER A 2 7.96 -8.70 32.08
C SER A 2 8.49 -7.35 31.53
N VAL A 3 9.81 -7.15 31.49
CA VAL A 3 10.42 -5.89 31.06
C VAL A 3 10.09 -5.53 29.61
N VAL A 4 10.09 -6.52 28.70
CA VAL A 4 9.72 -6.27 27.30
C VAL A 4 8.25 -5.85 27.18
N GLY A 5 7.35 -6.47 27.95
CA GLY A 5 5.94 -6.08 27.98
C GLY A 5 5.74 -4.64 28.50
N GLN A 6 6.49 -4.24 29.53
CA GLN A 6 6.46 -2.87 30.06
C GLN A 6 6.94 -1.85 29.01
N LEU A 7 7.96 -2.19 28.23
CA LEU A 7 8.45 -1.32 27.15
C LEU A 7 7.42 -1.18 26.03
N VAL A 8 6.77 -2.27 25.62
CA VAL A 8 5.70 -2.22 24.61
C VAL A 8 4.53 -1.36 25.11
N ALA A 9 4.04 -1.63 26.32
CA ALA A 9 2.92 -0.89 26.92
C ALA A 9 3.23 0.60 27.11
N LEU A 10 4.49 0.95 27.43
CA LEU A 10 4.93 2.34 27.49
C LEU A 10 4.70 3.05 26.15
N TYR A 11 5.15 2.45 25.04
CA TYR A 11 4.99 3.06 23.71
C TYR A 11 3.53 3.05 23.22
N GLU A 12 2.77 2.00 23.52
CA GLU A 12 1.32 1.97 23.23
C GLU A 12 0.58 3.15 23.88
N HIS A 13 0.89 3.44 25.15
CA HIS A 13 0.29 4.56 25.86
C HIS A 13 0.81 5.93 25.40
N GLN A 14 2.08 6.04 25.00
CA GLN A 14 2.59 7.27 24.39
C GLN A 14 1.83 7.61 23.10
N VAL A 15 1.72 6.65 22.17
CA VAL A 15 0.97 6.82 20.91
C VAL A 15 -0.50 7.14 21.17
N PHE A 16 -1.13 6.48 22.14
CA PHE A 16 -2.51 6.77 22.53
C PHE A 16 -2.69 8.22 23.01
N VAL A 17 -1.82 8.70 23.91
CA VAL A 17 -1.91 10.07 24.44
C VAL A 17 -1.72 11.10 23.33
N GLU A 18 -0.76 10.89 22.43
CA GLU A 18 -0.55 11.75 21.26
C GLU A 18 -1.81 11.81 20.37
N GLY A 19 -2.42 10.66 20.10
CA GLY A 19 -3.68 10.57 19.34
C GLY A 19 -4.83 11.36 19.96
N VAL A 20 -5.00 11.24 21.27
CA VAL A 20 -6.01 12.00 22.04
C VAL A 20 -5.75 13.51 21.94
N ILE A 21 -4.49 13.95 22.07
CA ILE A 21 -4.12 15.37 21.95
C ILE A 21 -4.44 15.92 20.56
N TRP A 22 -4.16 15.15 19.51
CA TRP A 22 -4.45 15.56 18.12
C TRP A 22 -5.90 15.36 17.70
N GLY A 23 -6.73 14.70 18.51
CA GLY A 23 -8.13 14.41 18.17
C GLY A 23 -8.29 13.49 16.97
N ILE A 24 -7.35 12.55 16.79
CA ILE A 24 -7.37 11.54 15.72
C ILE A 24 -7.68 10.16 16.30
N ASP A 25 -8.23 9.26 15.47
CA ASP A 25 -8.42 7.87 15.86
C ASP A 25 -7.13 7.06 15.63
N SER A 26 -6.41 6.75 16.71
CA SER A 26 -5.18 5.94 16.66
C SER A 26 -5.40 4.44 16.45
N PHE A 27 -6.65 3.99 16.38
CA PHE A 27 -7.01 2.58 16.25
C PHE A 27 -7.61 2.24 14.88
N ASP A 28 -7.81 3.24 14.02
CA ASP A 28 -8.22 3.04 12.63
C ASP A 28 -7.03 2.95 11.66
N GLN A 29 -7.31 2.55 10.43
CA GLN A 29 -6.29 2.38 9.39
C GLN A 29 -6.88 2.51 7.97
N TRP A 30 -7.74 3.50 7.72
CA TRP A 30 -8.42 3.65 6.42
C TRP A 30 -7.47 3.83 5.23
N GLY A 31 -6.29 4.42 5.47
CA GLY A 31 -5.32 4.73 4.42
C GLY A 31 -4.77 3.52 3.64
N VAL A 32 -4.96 2.29 4.13
CA VAL A 32 -4.46 1.08 3.46
C VAL A 32 -5.37 0.56 2.34
N GLU A 33 -6.65 0.95 2.33
CA GLU A 33 -7.66 0.29 1.51
C GLU A 33 -7.57 0.65 0.02
N LEU A 34 -7.24 1.90 -0.29
CA LEU A 34 -7.07 2.32 -1.68
C LEU A 34 -5.90 1.59 -2.36
N GLY A 35 -4.76 1.48 -1.68
CA GLY A 35 -3.59 0.78 -2.20
C GLY A 35 -3.86 -0.71 -2.45
N LYS A 36 -4.55 -1.39 -1.52
CA LYS A 36 -4.96 -2.79 -1.71
C LYS A 36 -5.88 -2.95 -2.93
N THR A 37 -6.84 -2.04 -3.09
CA THR A 37 -7.80 -2.08 -4.20
C THR A 37 -7.12 -1.82 -5.54
N GLN A 38 -6.27 -0.81 -5.61
CA GLN A 38 -5.50 -0.48 -6.81
C GLN A 38 -4.52 -1.59 -7.19
N ALA A 39 -3.82 -2.19 -6.23
CA ALA A 39 -2.91 -3.30 -6.50
C ALA A 39 -3.65 -4.52 -7.09
N LYS A 40 -4.84 -4.85 -6.55
CA LYS A 40 -5.69 -5.92 -7.11
C LYS A 40 -6.13 -5.61 -8.54
N ALA A 41 -6.48 -4.35 -8.83
CA ALA A 41 -6.86 -3.92 -10.18
C ALA A 41 -5.68 -3.94 -11.16
N LEU A 42 -4.47 -3.61 -10.70
CA LEU A 42 -3.26 -3.56 -11.51
C LEU A 42 -2.67 -4.94 -11.79
N LEU A 43 -2.94 -5.93 -10.95
CA LEU A 43 -2.45 -7.31 -11.11
C LEU A 43 -2.71 -7.87 -12.53
N PRO A 44 -3.95 -7.92 -13.06
CA PRO A 44 -4.19 -8.41 -14.42
C PRO A 44 -3.50 -7.57 -15.49
N VAL A 45 -3.31 -6.26 -15.26
CA VAL A 45 -2.65 -5.35 -16.20
C VAL A 45 -1.19 -5.75 -16.43
N ILE A 46 -0.49 -6.26 -15.40
CA ILE A 46 0.92 -6.65 -15.51
C ILE A 46 1.13 -8.15 -15.80
N THR A 47 0.12 -8.99 -15.56
CA THR A 47 0.26 -10.46 -15.72
C THR A 47 -0.42 -11.05 -16.96
N SER A 48 -1.46 -10.42 -17.51
CA SER A 48 -2.20 -10.96 -18.66
C SER A 48 -1.35 -11.00 -19.93
N ASP A 49 -1.58 -11.95 -20.83
CA ASP A 49 -0.77 -12.09 -22.05
C ASP A 49 -0.98 -10.94 -23.05
N ALA A 50 -2.21 -10.43 -23.17
CA ALA A 50 -2.55 -9.33 -24.07
C ALA A 50 -1.92 -8.01 -23.61
N ALA A 51 -1.60 -7.14 -24.58
CA ALA A 51 -1.13 -5.78 -24.32
C ALA A 51 -2.13 -5.00 -23.44
N PRO A 52 -1.68 -4.23 -22.44
CA PRO A 52 -2.54 -3.47 -21.57
C PRO A 52 -3.13 -2.26 -22.30
N ALA A 53 -4.41 -1.98 -22.02
CA ALA A 53 -5.04 -0.72 -22.37
C ALA A 53 -4.30 0.47 -21.71
N PRO A 54 -4.46 1.71 -22.22
CA PRO A 54 -3.87 2.89 -21.58
C PRO A 54 -4.27 3.00 -20.11
N GLN A 55 -3.30 3.23 -19.22
CA GLN A 55 -3.57 3.45 -17.80
C GLN A 55 -3.98 4.90 -17.52
N THR A 56 -4.52 5.13 -16.33
CA THR A 56 -5.10 6.42 -15.91
C THR A 56 -4.10 7.58 -15.93
N ASP A 57 -2.82 7.30 -15.70
CA ASP A 57 -1.74 8.27 -15.74
C ASP A 57 -0.54 7.74 -16.53
N SER A 58 0.23 8.66 -17.12
CA SER A 58 1.36 8.33 -18.00
C SER A 58 2.54 7.68 -17.27
N SER A 59 2.71 7.95 -15.98
CA SER A 59 3.78 7.35 -15.18
C SER A 59 3.51 5.86 -14.97
N THR A 60 2.29 5.52 -14.52
CA THR A 60 1.85 4.12 -14.34
C THR A 60 1.84 3.37 -15.67
N ASP A 61 1.36 3.97 -16.76
CA ASP A 61 1.37 3.35 -18.09
C ASP A 61 2.80 3.01 -18.52
N ALA A 62 3.73 3.97 -18.43
CA ALA A 62 5.13 3.76 -18.81
C ALA A 62 5.80 2.66 -17.98
N LEU A 63 5.57 2.62 -16.66
CA LEU A 63 6.14 1.61 -15.77
C LEU A 63 5.54 0.22 -16.02
N VAL A 64 4.24 0.11 -16.27
CA VAL A 64 3.57 -1.15 -16.63
C VAL A 64 4.17 -1.72 -17.91
N ARG A 65 4.29 -0.89 -18.97
CA ARG A 65 4.84 -1.34 -20.26
C ARG A 65 6.28 -1.77 -20.13
N ARG A 66 7.09 -1.01 -19.39
CA ARG A 66 8.49 -1.37 -19.10
C ARG A 66 8.58 -2.69 -18.34
N TYR A 67 7.81 -2.87 -17.27
CA TYR A 67 7.79 -4.11 -16.50
C TYR A 67 7.43 -5.33 -17.37
N ARG A 68 6.43 -5.19 -18.25
CA ARG A 68 6.00 -6.27 -19.15
C ARG A 68 7.10 -6.64 -20.15
N ALA A 69 7.72 -5.63 -20.77
CA ALA A 69 8.84 -5.84 -21.69
C ALA A 69 10.02 -6.55 -21.01
N GLU A 70 10.41 -6.13 -19.80
CA GLU A 70 11.48 -6.77 -19.01
C GLU A 70 11.14 -8.22 -18.61
N ARG A 71 9.86 -8.58 -18.58
CA ARG A 71 9.36 -9.93 -18.30
C ARG A 71 9.08 -10.74 -19.57
N GLY A 72 9.44 -10.24 -20.75
CA GLY A 72 9.19 -10.92 -22.03
C GLY A 72 7.71 -11.02 -22.40
N ARG A 73 6.86 -10.13 -21.86
CA ARG A 73 5.43 -10.04 -22.17
C ARG A 73 5.17 -8.91 -23.17
N THR A 74 4.09 -9.03 -23.94
CA THR A 74 3.65 -7.97 -24.86
C THR A 74 3.33 -6.70 -24.07
N ALA A 75 4.00 -5.59 -24.41
CA ALA A 75 3.86 -4.29 -23.76
C ALA A 75 2.68 -3.47 -24.29
#